data_AF-A0A5N5RC50-F1
#
_entry.id   AF-A0A5N5RC50-F1
#
_cell.length_a   1.000
_cell.length_b   1.000
_cell.length_c   1.000
_cell.angle_alpha   90.00
_cell.angle_beta   90.00
_cell.angle_gamma   90.00
#
_symmetry.space_group_name_H-M   'P 1'
#
loop_
_entity.id
_entity.type
_entity.pdbx_description
1 polymer ?
#
loop_
_entity_poly.entity_id
_entity_poly.type
_entity_poly.pdbx_seq_one_letter_code
_entity_poly.pdbx_strand_id
1 'polypeptide(L)' 'EEGSRLLFQIISDSYETRSIIYTTNIEFSGWGRVLGDKNMAAALIDRTVHHGRLIRFEGRS' A
#
# COMPACT_ATOMS: atom_id res chain seq x y z
N GLU A 1 -1.89 11.57 10.15
CA GLU A 1 -0.82 10.64 10.59
C GLU A 1 -1.34 9.36 11.22
N GLU A 2 -2.38 9.40 12.06
CA GLU A 2 -2.88 8.19 12.70
C GLU A 2 -3.44 7.17 11.70
N GLY A 3 -4.23 7.61 10.72
CA GLY A 3 -4.75 6.74 9.67
C GLY A 3 -3.69 6.06 8.80
N SER A 4 -2.56 6.73 8.50
CA SER A 4 -1.47 6.12 7.75
C SER A 4 -0.73 5.06 8.55
N ARG A 5 -0.53 5.28 9.86
CA ARG A 5 0.02 4.28 10.77
C ARG A 5 -0.88 3.05 10.91
N LEU A 6 -2.19 3.25 11.03
CA LEU A 6 -3.15 2.14 11.09
C LEU A 6 -3.16 1.32 9.80
N LEU A 7 -3.13 1.97 8.63
CA LEU A 7 -3.02 1.28 7.35
C LEU A 7 -1.71 0.49 7.24
N PHE A 8 -0.59 1.08 7.66
CA PHE A 8 0.69 0.39 7.70
C PHE A 8 0.63 -0.86 8.58
N GLN A 9 0.02 -0.76 9.75
CA GLN A 9 -0.11 -1.87 10.69
C GLN A 9 -0.94 -3.01 10.10
N ILE A 10 -2.10 -2.72 9.50
CA ILE A 10 -2.95 -3.73 8.86
C ILE A 10 -2.19 -4.51 7.76
N ILE A 11 -1.49 -3.79 6.88
CA ILE A 11 -0.74 -4.40 5.78
C ILE A 11 0.45 -5.21 6.32
N SER A 12 1.14 -4.69 7.34
CA SER A 12 2.29 -5.36 7.95
C SER A 12 1.88 -6.63 8.70
N ASP A 13 0.80 -6.59 9.48
CA ASP A 13 0.30 -7.73 10.25
C ASP A 13 -0.22 -8.86 9.35
N SER A 14 -0.68 -8.51 8.14
CA SER A 14 -1.20 -9.47 7.17
C SER A 14 -0.13 -10.03 6.23
N TYR A 15 1.05 -9.40 6.17
CA TYR A 15 2.16 -9.88 5.36
C TYR A 15 2.51 -11.32 5.75
N GLU A 16 2.52 -12.22 4.75
CA GLU A 16 2.74 -13.68 4.91
C GLU A 16 1.73 -14.43 5.79
N THR A 17 0.71 -13.77 6.37
CA THR A 17 -0.28 -14.43 7.24
C THR A 17 -1.69 -14.44 6.65
N ARG A 18 -2.06 -13.43 5.85
CA ARG A 18 -3.43 -13.23 5.34
C ARG A 18 -3.43 -12.51 3.98
N SER A 19 -4.41 -12.81 3.14
CA SER A 19 -4.63 -12.06 1.89
C SER A 19 -5.40 -10.76 2.15
N ILE A 20 -4.97 -9.66 1.54
CA ILE A 20 -5.67 -8.37 1.54
C ILE A 20 -5.93 -7.94 0.09
N ILE A 21 -7.10 -7.35 -0.16
CA ILE A 21 -7.38 -6.53 -1.33
C ILE A 21 -7.58 -5.09 -0.88
N TYR A 22 -6.90 -4.16 -1.53
CA TYR A 22 -7.16 -2.73 -1.38
C TYR A 22 -7.00 -2.05 -2.74
N THR A 23 -7.67 -0.90 -2.87
CA THR A 23 -7.65 -0.10 -4.10
C THR A 23 -7.09 1.29 -3.78
N THR A 24 -6.42 1.88 -4.76
CA THR A 24 -5.91 3.25 -4.65
C THR A 24 -5.94 3.89 -6.02
N ASN A 25 -6.28 5.18 -6.05
CA ASN A 25 -6.09 6.04 -7.22
C ASN A 25 -4.74 6.78 -7.18
N ILE A 26 -3.88 6.45 -6.21
CA ILE A 26 -2.58 7.08 -6.00
C ILE A 26 -1.48 6.10 -6.43
N GLU A 27 -0.67 6.53 -7.40
CA GLU A 27 0.53 5.80 -7.82
C GLU A 27 1.53 5.63 -6.67
N PHE A 28 2.33 4.56 -6.70
CA PHE A 28 3.36 4.28 -5.67
C PHE A 28 4.32 5.44 -5.41
N SER A 29 4.62 6.26 -6.43
CA SER A 29 5.44 7.47 -6.29
C SER A 29 4.85 8.49 -5.29
N GLY A 30 3.52 8.52 -5.15
CA GLY A 30 2.80 9.42 -4.23
C GLY A 30 2.66 8.89 -2.80
N TRP A 31 2.99 7.61 -2.55
CA TRP A 31 2.72 6.97 -1.26
C TRP A 31 3.55 7.56 -0.11
N GLY A 32 4.77 8.03 -0.37
CA GLY A 32 5.57 8.71 0.66
C GLY A 32 4.88 9.94 1.24
N ARG A 33 4.11 10.68 0.42
CA ARG A 33 3.32 11.83 0.88
C ARG A 33 2.11 11.39 1.71
N VAL A 34 1.43 10.31 1.30
CA VAL A 34 0.22 9.81 1.97
C VAL A 34 0.56 9.18 3.31
N LEU A 35 1.67 8.45 3.37
CA LEU A 35 2.08 7.72 4.57
C LEU A 35 2.88 8.60 5.53
N GLY A 36 3.38 9.75 5.06
CA GLY A 36 4.17 10.71 5.86
C GLY A 36 5.65 10.34 6.00
N ASP A 37 6.05 9.18 5.47
CA ASP A 37 7.42 8.68 5.51
C ASP A 37 7.72 7.86 4.24
N LYS A 38 8.80 8.21 3.54
CA LYS A 38 9.25 7.53 2.33
C LYS A 38 9.76 6.11 2.61
N ASN A 39 10.39 5.87 3.76
CA ASN A 39 10.87 4.55 4.16
C ASN A 39 9.69 3.64 4.48
N MET A 40 8.68 4.16 5.18
CA MET A 40 7.43 3.43 5.44
C MET A 40 6.71 3.07 4.14
N ALA A 41 6.65 4.01 3.19
CA ALA A 41 6.06 3.76 1.87
C ALA A 41 6.81 2.67 1.10
N ALA A 42 8.14 2.73 1.05
CA ALA A 42 8.94 1.72 0.38
C ALA A 42 8.71 0.33 0.98
N ALA A 43 8.67 0.21 2.31
CA ALA A 43 8.41 -1.05 2.98
C ALA A 43 7.02 -1.63 2.68
N LEU A 44 5.98 -0.79 2.58
CA LEU A 44 4.65 -1.26 2.19
C LEU A 44 4.59 -1.69 0.73
N ILE A 45 5.21 -0.93 -0.16
CA ILE A 45 5.28 -1.28 -1.59
C ILE A 45 5.97 -2.64 -1.74
N ASP A 46 7.13 -2.83 -1.09
CA ASP A 46 7.88 -4.09 -1.13
C ASP A 46 7.03 -5.29 -0.70
N ARG A 47 6.40 -5.21 0.48
CA ARG A 47 5.50 -6.27 0.98
C ARG A 47 4.33 -6.57 0.05
N THR A 48 3.78 -5.53 -0.58
CA THR A 48 2.66 -5.65 -1.52
C THR A 48 3.09 -6.40 -2.77
N VAL A 49 4.20 -6.01 -3.38
CA VAL A 49 4.63 -6.57 -4.66
C VAL A 49 5.28 -7.93 -4.52
N HIS A 50 5.79 -8.27 -3.33
CA HIS A 50 6.43 -9.56 -3.07
C HIS A 50 5.49 -10.75 -3.27
N HIS A 51 4.24 -10.65 -2.80
CA HIS A 51 3.24 -11.73 -2.92
C HIS A 51 1.92 -11.30 -3.60
N GLY A 52 1.76 -10.01 -3.89
CA GLY A 52 0.53 -9.47 -4.47
C GLY A 52 0.48 -9.51 -6.00
N ARG A 53 -0.70 -9.17 -6.53
CA ARG A 53 -0.92 -8.93 -7.95
C ARG A 53 -1.45 -7.52 -8.13
N LEU A 54 -0.81 -6.73 -8.99
CA LEU A 54 -1.25 -5.38 -9.30
C LEU A 54 -2.24 -5.42 -10.46
N ILE A 55 -3.47 -4.97 -10.21
CA ILE A 55 -4.50 -4.78 -11.25
C ILE A 55 -4.61 -3.29 -11.54
N ARG A 56 -4.29 -2.89 -12.77
CA ARG A 56 -4.44 -1.51 -13.23
C ARG A 56 -5.80 -1.33 -13.88
N PHE A 57 -6.50 -0.29 -13.46
CA PHE A 57 -7.75 0.14 -14.06
C PHE A 57 -7.49 1.39 -14.89
N GLU A 58 -7.79 1.30 -16.18
CA GLU A 58 -7.69 2.41 -17.13
C GLU A 58 -9.10 2.69 -17.67
N GLY A 59 -9.49 3.96 -17.74
CA GLY A 59 -10.83 4.33 -18.20
C GLY A 59 -11.18 5.78 -17.89
N ARG A 60 -12.16 6.31 -18.62
CA ARG A 60 -12.81 7.59 -18.31
C ARG A 60 -14.06 7.30 -17.48
N SER A 61 -14.31 8.15 -16.48
CA SER A 61 -15.53 8.11 -15.67
C SER A 61 -16.78 8.39 -16.48
#